data_AF-A0A6N0NVD4-F1
#
_entry.id   AF-A0A6N0NVD4-F1
#
_cell.length_a   1.000
_cell.length_b   1.000
_cell.length_c   1.000
_cell.angle_alpha   90.00
_cell.angle_beta   90.00
_cell.angle_gamma   90.00
#
_symmetry.space_group_name_H-M   'P 1'
#
loop_
_entity.id
_entity.type
_entity.pdbx_description
1 polymer ?
#
loop_
_entity_poly.entity_id
_entity_poly.type
_entity_poly.pdbx_seq_one_letter_code
_entity_poly.pdbx_strand_id
1 'polypeptide(L)'
;MFKVIFRVASERKDASGLGDLRRAGFIPYMSKRINNEEIYATLYRSDDIEELKESITEAAYFLKKNGRSGSTNFATVFKVNNGYVGKGVGGVLGASLGLKLAGIPGLFLGALGGLLLGELFDIELNESYVGVYSWPMSIQQ
;
A
#
# COMPACT_ATOMS: atom_id res chain seq x y z
N MET A 1 -5.96 3.74 -9.41
CA MET A 1 -4.85 3.57 -8.48
C MET A 1 -4.63 2.08 -8.28
N PHE A 2 -3.40 1.66 -7.98
CA PHE A 2 -3.12 0.27 -7.62
C PHE A 2 -2.69 0.14 -6.17
N LYS A 3 -3.13 -0.93 -5.53
CA LYS A 3 -2.50 -1.45 -4.32
C LYS A 3 -1.58 -2.58 -4.72
N VAL A 4 -0.37 -2.57 -4.15
CA VAL A 4 0.60 -3.64 -4.35
C VAL A 4 1.08 -4.16 -3.01
N ILE A 5 0.97 -5.47 -2.82
CA ILE A 5 1.53 -6.19 -1.69
C ILE A 5 2.84 -6.84 -2.15
N PHE A 6 3.96 -6.31 -1.66
CA PHE A 6 5.28 -6.88 -1.90
C PHE A 6 5.63 -7.91 -0.84
N ARG A 7 6.19 -9.04 -1.26
CA ARG A 7 6.75 -10.09 -0.42
C ARG A 7 8.22 -10.28 -0.76
N VAL A 8 9.07 -10.05 0.22
CA VAL A 8 10.50 -9.92 -0.01
C VAL A 8 11.25 -10.71 1.07
N ALA A 9 12.20 -11.55 0.67
CA ALA A 9 13.09 -12.25 1.58
C ALA A 9 14.29 -11.36 1.95
N SER A 10 14.59 -11.31 3.25
CA SER A 10 15.71 -10.54 3.80
C SER A 10 16.17 -11.09 5.14
N GLU A 11 17.48 -11.37 5.25
CA GLU A 11 18.13 -11.68 6.54
C GLU A 11 18.40 -10.40 7.37
N ARG A 12 18.48 -9.25 6.70
CA ARG A 12 18.76 -7.95 7.33
C ARG A 12 17.55 -7.48 8.10
N LYS A 13 17.69 -7.09 9.38
CA LYS A 13 16.62 -6.52 10.21
C LYS A 13 16.69 -4.99 10.22
N ASP A 14 16.32 -4.36 9.10
CA ASP A 14 16.34 -2.90 8.96
C ASP A 14 15.09 -2.37 8.24
N ALA A 15 15.00 -1.03 8.12
CA ALA A 15 13.90 -0.34 7.44
C ALA A 15 14.19 0.01 5.98
N SER A 16 15.31 -0.47 5.41
CA SER A 16 15.78 0.00 4.09
C SER A 16 14.82 -0.42 2.95
N GLY A 17 14.09 -1.52 3.10
CA GLY A 17 13.09 -1.98 2.11
C GLY A 17 11.92 -1.02 1.93
N LEU A 18 11.49 -0.32 2.99
CA LEU A 18 10.50 0.75 2.88
C LEU A 18 11.03 1.94 2.07
N GLY A 19 12.31 2.28 2.26
CA GLY A 19 12.98 3.32 1.49
C GLY A 19 13.10 2.95 0.01
N ASP A 20 13.38 1.69 -0.29
CA ASP A 20 13.49 1.17 -1.65
C ASP A 20 12.17 1.28 -2.42
N LEU A 21 11.07 0.89 -1.77
CA LEU A 21 9.74 1.00 -2.35
C LEU A 21 9.34 2.46 -2.59
N ARG A 22 9.66 3.36 -1.65
CA ARG A 22 9.41 4.80 -1.85
C ARG A 22 10.20 5.38 -3.01
N ARG A 23 11.44 4.94 -3.22
CA ARG A 23 12.27 5.38 -4.34
C ARG A 23 11.70 4.94 -5.70
N ALA A 24 11.04 3.78 -5.75
CA ALA A 24 10.33 3.30 -6.93
C ALA A 24 8.89 3.87 -7.06
N GLY A 25 8.57 4.97 -6.38
CA GLY A 25 7.28 5.67 -6.52
C GLY A 25 6.11 5.09 -5.71
N PHE A 26 6.32 4.07 -4.89
CA PHE A 26 5.27 3.49 -4.05
C PHE A 26 5.08 4.26 -2.74
N ILE A 27 3.83 4.29 -2.27
CA ILE A 27 3.45 4.86 -0.98
C ILE A 27 3.16 3.71 -0.01
N PRO A 28 4.15 3.26 0.78
CA PRO A 28 3.91 2.23 1.78
C PRO A 28 3.07 2.76 2.94
N TYR A 29 2.03 2.02 3.30
CA TYR A 29 1.16 2.32 4.45
C TYR A 29 1.17 1.20 5.51
N MET A 30 1.70 0.02 5.18
CA MET A 30 1.89 -1.07 6.13
C MET A 30 3.21 -1.80 5.85
N SER A 31 3.88 -2.21 6.91
CA SER A 31 5.03 -3.11 6.89
C SER A 31 4.86 -4.17 7.97
N LYS A 32 5.11 -5.43 7.62
CA LYS A 32 5.09 -6.56 8.55
C LYS A 32 6.28 -7.46 8.24
N ARG A 33 6.92 -7.99 9.27
CA ARG A 33 7.94 -9.03 9.13
C ARG A 33 7.47 -10.32 9.76
N ILE A 34 7.65 -11.43 9.05
CA ILE A 34 7.40 -12.80 9.53
C ILE A 34 8.65 -13.61 9.21
N ASN A 35 9.43 -13.98 10.22
CA ASN A 35 10.73 -14.63 10.06
C ASN A 35 11.67 -13.80 9.15
N ASN A 36 12.12 -14.38 8.02
CA ASN A 36 12.95 -13.72 7.02
C ASN A 36 12.14 -13.14 5.85
N GLU A 37 10.81 -13.06 5.95
CA GLU A 37 9.95 -12.43 4.95
C GLU A 37 9.47 -11.05 5.44
N GLU A 38 9.68 -10.04 4.62
CA GLU A 38 9.11 -8.71 4.74
C GLU A 38 7.92 -8.58 3.81
N ILE A 39 6.80 -8.13 4.36
CA ILE A 39 5.54 -7.90 3.65
C ILE A 39 5.24 -6.42 3.72
N TYR A 40 5.13 -5.78 2.55
CA TYR A 40 4.84 -4.37 2.43
C TYR A 40 3.54 -4.16 1.67
N ALA A 41 2.56 -3.48 2.28
CA ALA A 41 1.39 -3.01 1.56
C ALA A 41 1.60 -1.55 1.14
N THR A 42 1.39 -1.31 -0.14
CA THR A 42 1.72 -0.03 -0.78
C THR A 42 0.61 0.41 -1.73
N LEU A 43 0.57 1.72 -2.01
CA LEU A 43 -0.25 2.31 -3.07
C LEU A 43 0.65 2.85 -4.18
N TYR A 44 0.17 2.79 -5.41
CA TYR A 44 0.79 3.37 -6.59
C TYR A 44 -0.21 4.30 -7.28
N ARG A 45 0.13 5.60 -7.38
CA ARG A 45 -0.75 6.68 -7.83
C ARG A 45 -0.81 6.81 -9.37
N SER A 46 -1.05 5.69 -10.05
CA SER A 46 -1.37 5.66 -11.47
C SER A 46 -2.53 4.70 -11.74
N ASP A 47 -3.15 4.86 -12.90
CA ASP A 47 -4.12 3.94 -13.48
C ASP A 47 -3.55 3.13 -14.65
N ASP A 48 -2.32 3.46 -15.08
CA ASP A 48 -1.61 2.74 -16.14
C ASP A 48 -0.90 1.50 -15.58
N ILE A 49 -1.25 0.35 -16.14
CA ILE A 49 -0.69 -0.94 -15.75
C ILE A 49 0.74 -1.12 -16.24
N GLU A 50 1.13 -0.51 -17.36
CA GLU A 50 2.50 -0.61 -17.88
C GLU A 50 3.46 0.21 -17.01
N GLU A 51 3.08 1.43 -16.62
CA GLU A 51 3.82 2.27 -15.67
C GLU A 51 4.01 1.55 -14.32
N LEU A 52 2.96 0.84 -13.86
CA LEU A 52 3.04 0.02 -12.66
C LEU A 52 4.05 -1.11 -12.80
N LYS A 53 4.06 -1.84 -13.92
CA LYS A 53 5.01 -2.95 -14.16
C LYS A 53 6.46 -2.47 -14.19
N GLU A 54 6.71 -1.33 -14.82
CA GLU A 54 8.03 -0.70 -14.83
C GLU A 54 8.45 -0.35 -13.40
N SER A 55 7.55 0.24 -12.61
CA SER A 55 7.83 0.60 -11.22
C SER A 55 8.02 -0.63 -10.31
N ILE A 56 7.29 -1.73 -10.53
CA ILE A 56 7.52 -3.01 -9.84
C ILE A 56 8.92 -3.54 -10.16
N THR A 57 9.37 -3.39 -11.41
CA THR A 57 10.71 -3.80 -11.83
C THR A 57 11.79 -2.93 -11.19
N GLU A 58 11.59 -1.62 -11.14
CA GLU A 58 12.48 -0.69 -10.46
C GLU A 58 12.56 -0.95 -8.94
N ALA A 59 11.42 -1.26 -8.31
CA ALA A 59 11.36 -1.68 -6.91
C ALA A 59 12.21 -2.93 -6.67
N ALA A 60 12.10 -3.95 -7.52
CA ALA A 60 12.92 -5.15 -7.43
C ALA A 60 14.43 -4.83 -7.57
N TYR A 61 14.79 -3.90 -8.45
CA TYR A 61 16.18 -3.44 -8.59
C TYR A 61 16.72 -2.80 -7.31
N PHE A 62 16.00 -1.85 -6.71
CA PHE A 62 16.44 -1.19 -5.47
C PHE A 62 16.53 -2.15 -4.29
N LEU A 63 15.53 -3.03 -4.13
CA LEU A 63 15.50 -4.05 -3.10
C LEU A 63 16.71 -5.00 -3.26
N LYS A 64 17.00 -5.45 -4.50
CA LYS A 64 18.16 -6.32 -4.78
C LYS A 64 19.48 -5.65 -4.44
N LYS A 65 19.63 -4.36 -4.78
CA LYS A 65 20.84 -3.58 -4.43
C LYS A 65 21.10 -3.55 -2.92
N ASN A 66 20.03 -3.62 -2.11
CA ASN A 66 20.11 -3.67 -0.66
C ASN A 66 20.13 -5.09 -0.06
N GLY A 67 20.38 -6.12 -0.88
CA GLY A 67 20.56 -7.50 -0.43
C GLY A 67 19.25 -8.25 -0.16
N ARG A 68 18.14 -7.79 -0.74
CA ARG A 68 16.85 -8.47 -0.66
C ARG A 68 16.56 -9.28 -1.92
N SER A 69 15.73 -10.30 -1.79
CA SER A 69 15.31 -11.13 -2.91
C SER A 69 13.80 -11.35 -2.90
N GLY A 70 13.22 -11.75 -4.04
CA GLY A 70 11.81 -12.09 -4.13
C GLY A 70 11.62 -13.43 -4.82
N SER A 71 10.40 -13.93 -4.71
CA SER A 71 9.95 -15.22 -5.25
C SER A 71 8.93 -15.03 -6.37
N THR A 72 8.24 -16.10 -6.75
CA THR A 72 7.18 -16.08 -7.77
C THR A 72 5.98 -15.22 -7.38
N ASN A 73 5.77 -15.00 -6.08
CA ASN A 73 4.73 -14.15 -5.50
C ASN A 73 5.26 -12.80 -4.98
N PHE A 74 6.29 -12.26 -5.63
CA PHE A 74 6.94 -11.02 -5.22
C PHE A 74 5.98 -9.83 -5.09
N ALA A 75 5.12 -9.58 -6.08
CA ALA A 75 4.20 -8.45 -6.05
C ALA A 75 2.78 -8.89 -6.40
N THR A 76 1.86 -8.81 -5.44
CA THR A 76 0.43 -9.05 -5.65
C THR A 76 -0.27 -7.73 -5.90
N VAL A 77 -0.93 -7.59 -7.05
CA VAL A 77 -1.52 -6.33 -7.51
C VAL A 77 -3.03 -6.37 -7.46
N PHE A 78 -3.60 -5.31 -6.90
CA PHE A 78 -5.02 -5.04 -6.85
C PHE A 78 -5.29 -3.68 -7.49
N LYS A 79 -6.32 -3.60 -8.32
CA LYS A 79 -6.84 -2.33 -8.81
C LYS A 79 -7.81 -1.79 -7.78
N VAL A 80 -7.50 -0.63 -7.24
CA VAL A 80 -8.36 0.09 -6.31
C VAL A 80 -9.28 0.95 -7.15
N ASN A 81 -10.57 0.64 -7.11
CA ASN A 81 -11.58 1.46 -7.75
C ASN A 81 -11.87 2.65 -6.83
N ASN A 82 -11.86 3.87 -7.40
CA ASN A 82 -12.23 5.08 -6.66
C ASN A 82 -13.72 5.05 -6.30
N GLY A 83 -14.06 4.39 -5.19
CA GLY A 83 -15.32 4.59 -4.50
C GLY A 83 -15.21 5.82 -3.60
N TYR A 84 -16.20 6.71 -3.64
CA TYR A 84 -16.32 7.79 -2.65
C TYR A 84 -17.12 7.35 -1.42
N VAL A 85 -17.46 6.05 -1.34
CA VAL A 85 -18.45 5.52 -0.40
C VAL A 85 -17.90 5.51 1.03
N GLY A 86 -16.71 4.96 1.24
CA GLY A 86 -16.01 4.92 2.52
C GLY A 86 -15.63 6.30 3.01
N LYS A 87 -15.13 7.20 2.16
CA LYS A 87 -14.89 8.62 2.50
C LYS A 87 -16.15 9.33 2.97
N GLY A 88 -17.25 9.18 2.23
CA GLY A 88 -18.54 9.80 2.55
C GLY A 88 -19.15 9.26 3.85
N VAL A 89 -19.21 7.94 3.98
CA VAL A 89 -19.74 7.26 5.18
C VAL A 89 -18.83 7.53 6.39
N GLY A 90 -17.52 7.40 6.23
CA GLY A 90 -16.53 7.64 7.26
C GLY A 90 -16.57 9.09 7.77
N GLY A 91 -16.64 10.07 6.87
CA GLY A 91 -16.78 11.49 7.24
C GLY A 91 -18.05 11.78 8.05
N VAL A 92 -19.20 11.25 7.62
CA VAL A 92 -20.49 11.43 8.34
C VAL A 92 -20.46 10.73 9.69
N LEU A 93 -19.99 9.49 9.77
CA LEU A 93 -19.88 8.75 11.03
C LEU A 93 -18.91 9.42 12.00
N GLY A 94 -17.75 9.83 11.50
CA GLY A 94 -16.74 10.56 12.26
C GLY A 94 -17.26 11.90 12.80
N ALA A 95 -17.94 12.69 11.96
CA ALA A 95 -18.57 13.95 12.36
C ALA A 95 -19.62 13.73 13.46
N SER A 96 -20.45 12.69 13.30
CA SER A 96 -21.52 12.34 14.24
C SER A 96 -20.97 11.92 15.61
N LEU A 97 -19.93 11.09 15.63
CA LEU A 97 -19.26 10.67 16.85
C LEU A 97 -18.50 11.83 17.51
N GLY A 98 -17.78 12.62 16.71
CA GLY A 98 -17.06 13.80 17.17
C GLY A 98 -17.99 14.85 17.81
N LEU A 99 -19.16 15.10 17.20
CA LEU A 99 -20.18 15.98 17.75
C LEU A 99 -20.67 15.52 19.13
N LYS A 100 -20.88 14.21 19.31
CA LYS A 100 -21.32 13.64 20.59
C LYS A 100 -20.25 13.75 21.69
N LEU A 101 -18.98 13.65 21.33
CA LEU A 101 -17.88 13.62 22.31
C LEU A 101 -17.39 15.00 22.71
N ALA A 102 -17.37 15.96 21.78
CA ALA A 102 -16.75 17.28 22.02
C ALA A 102 -17.50 18.44 21.34
N GLY A 103 -18.78 18.26 20.99
CA GLY A 103 -19.60 19.33 20.41
C GLY A 103 -19.12 19.78 19.03
N ILE A 104 -19.32 21.05 18.70
CA ILE A 104 -18.98 21.61 17.39
C ILE A 104 -17.49 21.42 17.03
N PRO A 105 -16.51 21.66 17.93
CA PRO A 105 -15.11 21.37 17.63
C PRO A 105 -14.85 19.88 17.35
N GLY A 106 -15.50 19.00 18.10
CA GLY A 106 -15.44 17.56 17.89
C GLY A 106 -15.97 17.12 16.54
N LEU A 107 -17.02 17.79 16.02
CA LEU A 107 -17.57 17.52 14.70
C LEU A 107 -16.52 17.66 13.60
N PHE A 108 -15.77 18.75 13.57
CA PHE A 108 -14.76 18.98 12.52
C PHE A 108 -13.60 18.01 12.61
N LEU A 109 -13.07 17.77 13.81
CA LEU A 109 -11.99 16.80 14.02
C LEU A 109 -12.45 15.37 13.71
N GLY A 110 -13.66 15.02 14.11
CA GLY A 110 -14.29 13.74 13.83
C GLY A 110 -14.54 13.54 12.33
N ALA A 111 -15.02 14.57 11.63
CA ALA A 111 -15.23 14.52 10.18
C ALA A 111 -13.91 14.28 9.42
N LEU A 112 -12.85 14.99 9.80
CA LEU A 112 -11.52 14.83 9.20
C LEU A 112 -10.94 13.44 9.48
N GLY A 113 -10.98 12.98 10.73
CA GLY A 113 -10.54 11.64 11.09
C GLY A 113 -11.35 10.56 10.38
N GLY A 114 -12.68 10.74 10.30
CA GLY A 114 -13.60 9.85 9.61
C GLY A 114 -13.37 9.77 8.11
N LEU A 115 -13.06 10.90 7.45
CA LEU A 115 -12.66 10.94 6.04
C LEU A 115 -11.38 10.14 5.79
N LEU A 116 -10.36 10.33 6.64
CA LEU A 116 -9.08 9.62 6.52
C LEU A 116 -9.23 8.11 6.75
N LEU A 117 -10.01 7.71 7.76
CA LEU A 117 -10.30 6.30 8.01
C LEU A 117 -11.16 5.70 6.90
N GLY A 118 -12.15 6.44 6.41
CA GLY A 118 -13.00 6.06 5.30
C GLY A 118 -12.22 5.80 4.00
N GLU A 119 -11.19 6.60 3.75
CA GLU A 119 -10.26 6.40 2.63
C GLU A 119 -9.48 5.08 2.74
N LEU A 120 -9.00 4.74 3.94
CA LEU A 120 -8.33 3.46 4.19
C LEU A 120 -9.27 2.28 3.96
N PHE A 121 -10.54 2.40 4.36
CA PHE A 121 -11.56 1.38 4.13
C PHE A 121 -11.95 1.26 2.65
N ASP A 122 -12.08 2.37 1.92
CA ASP A 122 -12.35 2.35 0.48
C ASP A 122 -11.23 1.63 -0.29
N ILE A 123 -9.98 1.86 0.13
CA ILE A 123 -8.85 1.13 -0.43
C ILE A 123 -9.07 -0.36 -0.27
N GLU A 124 -9.44 -0.85 0.92
CA GLU A 124 -9.50 -2.28 1.23
C GLU A 124 -10.78 -3.01 0.74
N LEU A 125 -11.91 -2.30 0.67
CA LEU A 125 -13.22 -2.87 0.33
C LEU A 125 -13.55 -2.83 -1.17
N ASN A 126 -12.86 -1.98 -1.96
CA ASN A 126 -13.16 -1.79 -3.38
C ASN A 126 -11.97 -2.17 -4.28
N GLU A 127 -11.36 -3.32 -3.96
CA GLU A 127 -10.24 -3.89 -4.69
C GLU A 127 -10.71 -4.96 -5.66
N SER A 128 -10.15 -4.95 -6.86
CA SER A 128 -10.22 -6.09 -7.78
C SER A 128 -8.83 -6.67 -7.99
N TYR A 129 -8.71 -8.00 -7.85
CA TYR A 129 -7.45 -8.69 -8.09
C TYR A 129 -7.06 -8.55 -9.58
N VAL A 130 -5.85 -8.07 -9.84
CA VAL A 130 -5.31 -7.89 -11.20
C VAL A 130 -4.37 -9.02 -11.56
N GLY A 131 -3.46 -9.38 -10.65
CA GLY A 131 -2.45 -10.38 -10.94
C GLY A 131 -1.33 -10.45 -9.90
N VAL A 132 -0.42 -11.39 -10.11
CA VAL A 132 0.80 -11.56 -9.34
C VAL A 132 1.99 -11.50 -10.29
N TYR A 133 3.00 -10.73 -9.89
CA TYR A 133 4.25 -10.60 -10.62
C TYR A 133 5.36 -11.31 -9.85
N SER A 134 6.07 -12.17 -10.55
CA SER A 134 7.27 -12.82 -10.05
C SER A 134 8.44 -11.84 -10.00
N TRP A 135 9.42 -12.15 -9.15
CA TRP A 135 10.64 -11.38 -9.06
C TRP A 135 11.36 -11.32 -10.43
N PRO A 136 11.49 -10.12 -11.03
CA PRO A 136 11.94 -9.99 -12.42
C PRO A 136 13.45 -10.18 -12.58
N MET A 137 14.21 -10.16 -11.48
CA MET A 137 15.66 -10.30 -11.51
C MET A 137 16.04 -11.78 -11.40
N SER A 138 15.91 -12.52 -12.51
CA SER A 138 16.43 -13.90 -12.61
C SER A 138 17.90 -13.92 -12.21
N ILE A 139 18.27 -14.78 -11.25
CA ILE A 139 19.66 -15.15 -11.04
C ILE A 139 20.01 -16.10 -12.19
N GLN A 140 20.58 -15.56 -13.28
CA GLN A 140 21.59 -16.29 -14.04
C GLN A 140 22.92 -16.02 -13.32
N GLN A 141 23.32 -16.98 -12.49
CA GLN A 141 24.70 -17.21 -12.08
C GLN A 141 24.93 -18.72 -12.19
#